data_AF-A0A9D6D8Q5-F1
#
_entry.id   AF-A0A9D6D8Q5-F1
#
_cell.length_a   1.000
_cell.length_b   1.000
_cell.length_c   1.000
_cell.angle_alpha   90.00
_cell.angle_beta   90.00
_cell.angle_gamma   90.00
#
_symmetry.space_group_name_H-M   'P 1'
#
loop_
_entity.id
_entity.type
_entity.pdbx_description
1 polymer ?
#
loop_
_entity_poly.entity_id
_entity_poly.type
_entity_poly.pdbx_seq_one_letter_code
_entity_poly.pdbx_strand_id
1 'polypeptide(L)'
;MSELLTYLETTFNSLGWLSNFFGIVIPLVGIPSSIYGLYKYRMVIFGTPSFAKLTKTQIETTWNGKETIRKIAEVAIVDDRPSDFPTTELQQAGYNVKTYKQVSLKDIARLAEYDVLFLDIHGIVKDDIDEGGLKLLPKLRDANSRQKICAVSSKTFDPTATEFFKQADDVQKKPVNAQKCQDVIDTLALEKLGPNALAAELDNETKNLGIYKRRILLGQVRKFAATSKPFSEVPVHITAAGKPSLALNHMLMDYTRVLRNAIS
;
A
#
# COMPACT_ATOMS: atom_id res chain seq x y z
N MET A 1 -45.50 -44.60 -31.48
CA MET A 1 -45.43 -44.44 -30.00
C MET A 1 -44.83 -45.69 -29.33
N SER A 2 -45.10 -46.91 -29.84
CA SER A 2 -44.46 -48.15 -29.39
C SER A 2 -42.95 -48.21 -29.64
N GLU A 3 -42.47 -47.83 -30.82
CA GLU A 3 -41.03 -47.90 -31.16
C GLU A 3 -40.14 -46.98 -30.30
N LEU A 4 -40.69 -45.83 -29.86
CA LEU A 4 -39.97 -44.86 -29.03
C LEU A 4 -39.84 -45.35 -27.58
N LEU A 5 -40.84 -46.09 -27.09
CA LEU A 5 -40.78 -46.74 -25.77
C LEU A 5 -39.82 -47.93 -25.77
N THR A 6 -39.80 -48.73 -26.85
CA THR A 6 -38.86 -49.85 -26.98
C THR A 6 -37.41 -49.39 -27.14
N TYR A 7 -37.17 -48.28 -27.83
CA TYR A 7 -35.85 -47.64 -27.93
C TYR A 7 -35.38 -47.09 -26.58
N LEU A 8 -36.28 -46.49 -25.80
CA LEU A 8 -35.97 -46.00 -24.46
C LEU A 8 -35.69 -47.15 -23.47
N GLU A 9 -36.46 -48.24 -23.50
CA GLU A 9 -36.21 -49.41 -22.64
C GLU A 9 -34.88 -50.11 -22.96
N THR A 10 -34.53 -50.27 -24.24
CA THR A 10 -33.26 -50.86 -24.65
C THR A 10 -32.06 -49.96 -24.34
N THR A 11 -32.24 -48.63 -24.43
CA THR A 11 -31.23 -47.66 -24.03
C THR A 11 -31.03 -47.67 -22.51
N PHE A 12 -32.09 -47.78 -21.70
CA PHE A 12 -31.97 -47.90 -20.24
C PHE A 12 -31.38 -49.23 -19.78
N ASN A 13 -31.74 -50.35 -20.42
CA ASN A 13 -31.25 -51.67 -20.05
C ASN A 13 -29.77 -51.91 -20.45
N SER A 14 -29.24 -51.16 -21.43
CA SER A 14 -27.81 -51.23 -21.80
C SER A 14 -26.88 -50.41 -20.88
N LEU A 15 -27.44 -49.66 -19.92
CA LEU A 15 -26.68 -48.82 -18.96
C LEU A 15 -26.46 -49.53 -17.61
N GLY A 16 -26.57 -50.86 -17.54
CA GLY A 16 -26.28 -51.63 -16.31
C GLY A 16 -24.87 -51.41 -15.73
N TRP A 17 -23.91 -50.98 -16.57
CA TRP A 17 -22.56 -50.60 -16.12
C TRP A 17 -22.51 -49.27 -15.36
N LEU A 18 -23.48 -48.36 -15.56
CA LEU A 18 -23.59 -47.10 -14.82
C LEU A 18 -24.05 -47.30 -13.38
N SER A 19 -24.79 -48.38 -13.08
CA SER A 19 -25.19 -48.64 -11.69
C SER A 19 -23.99 -49.01 -10.82
N ASN A 20 -22.98 -49.70 -11.37
CA ASN A 20 -21.72 -49.99 -10.68
C ASN A 20 -20.80 -48.75 -10.62
N PHE A 21 -20.80 -47.90 -11.66
CA PHE A 21 -20.06 -46.63 -11.66
C PHE A 21 -20.63 -45.65 -10.62
N PHE A 22 -21.95 -45.50 -10.53
CA PHE A 22 -22.60 -44.65 -9.54
C PHE A 22 -22.68 -45.28 -8.14
N GLY A 23 -22.76 -46.61 -8.04
CA GLY A 23 -22.87 -47.33 -6.77
C GLY A 23 -21.55 -47.55 -6.02
N ILE A 24 -20.41 -47.60 -6.72
CA ILE A 24 -19.09 -47.91 -6.11
C ILE A 24 -18.09 -46.75 -6.25
N VAL A 25 -18.04 -46.06 -7.40
CA VAL A 25 -17.03 -45.01 -7.66
C VAL A 25 -17.40 -43.66 -7.04
N ILE A 26 -18.68 -43.27 -7.05
CA ILE A 26 -19.13 -42.03 -6.40
C ILE A 26 -18.95 -42.06 -4.86
N PRO A 27 -19.25 -43.15 -4.14
CA PRO A 27 -19.04 -43.17 -2.70
C PRO A 27 -17.56 -43.14 -2.30
N LEU A 28 -16.68 -43.80 -3.06
CA LEU A 28 -15.26 -43.92 -2.70
C LEU A 28 -14.40 -42.73 -3.14
N VAL A 29 -14.69 -42.11 -4.28
CA VAL A 29 -13.90 -40.99 -4.82
C VAL A 29 -14.69 -39.68 -4.83
N GLY A 30 -16.00 -39.75 -5.11
CA GLY A 30 -16.90 -38.62 -5.17
C GLY A 30 -17.19 -37.99 -3.81
N ILE A 31 -17.38 -38.78 -2.75
CA ILE A 31 -17.63 -38.24 -1.39
C ILE A 31 -16.38 -37.54 -0.82
N PRO A 32 -15.17 -38.12 -0.85
CA PRO A 32 -13.97 -37.40 -0.40
C PRO A 32 -13.66 -36.15 -1.24
N SER A 33 -13.84 -36.20 -2.56
CA SER A 33 -13.59 -35.05 -3.45
C SER A 33 -14.66 -33.96 -3.33
N SER A 34 -15.92 -34.30 -3.08
CA SER A 34 -16.98 -33.33 -2.79
C SER A 34 -16.89 -32.76 -1.38
N ILE A 35 -16.46 -33.53 -0.38
CA ILE A 35 -16.13 -33.03 0.97
C ILE A 35 -14.90 -32.11 0.89
N TYR A 36 -13.84 -32.48 0.16
CA TYR A 36 -12.69 -31.62 -0.08
C TYR A 36 -13.07 -30.36 -0.87
N GLY A 37 -13.95 -30.49 -1.86
CA GLY A 37 -14.53 -29.38 -2.61
C GLY A 37 -15.33 -28.45 -1.70
N LEU A 38 -16.20 -28.99 -0.83
CA LEU A 38 -16.94 -28.22 0.17
C LEU A 38 -16.04 -27.59 1.22
N TYR A 39 -14.97 -28.27 1.65
CA TYR A 39 -13.99 -27.75 2.60
C TYR A 39 -13.17 -26.62 1.99
N LYS A 40 -12.70 -26.76 0.74
CA LYS A 40 -12.01 -25.71 -0.01
C LYS A 40 -12.95 -24.54 -0.32
N TYR A 41 -14.19 -24.81 -0.71
CA TYR A 41 -15.25 -23.82 -0.90
C TYR A 41 -15.55 -23.09 0.42
N ARG A 42 -15.67 -23.81 1.53
CA ARG A 42 -15.78 -23.23 2.87
C ARG A 42 -14.54 -22.42 3.24
N MET A 43 -13.33 -22.88 3.01
CA MET A 43 -12.13 -22.10 3.33
C MET A 43 -12.00 -20.84 2.46
N VAL A 44 -12.47 -20.88 1.22
CA VAL A 44 -12.51 -19.70 0.33
C VAL A 44 -13.61 -18.72 0.75
N ILE A 45 -14.75 -19.21 1.25
CA ILE A 45 -15.90 -18.38 1.68
C ILE A 45 -15.83 -17.93 3.16
N PHE A 46 -15.24 -18.74 4.04
CA PHE A 46 -15.11 -18.53 5.48
C PHE A 46 -13.68 -18.19 5.92
N GLY A 47 -12.70 -18.24 5.00
CA GLY A 47 -11.36 -17.74 5.28
C GLY A 47 -11.41 -16.26 5.66
N THR A 48 -10.69 -15.90 6.73
CA THR A 48 -10.63 -14.53 7.19
C THR A 48 -9.97 -13.67 6.10
N PRO A 49 -10.67 -12.65 5.57
CA PRO A 49 -10.07 -11.70 4.65
C PRO A 49 -8.91 -11.02 5.38
N SER A 50 -7.70 -11.11 4.81
CA SER A 50 -6.48 -10.56 5.41
C SER A 50 -5.60 -9.95 4.32
N PHE A 51 -5.04 -8.79 4.64
CA PHE A 51 -4.03 -8.13 3.81
C PHE A 51 -2.72 -8.92 3.83
N ALA A 52 -2.31 -9.49 4.98
CA ALA A 52 -1.10 -10.32 5.06
C ALA A 52 -1.17 -11.54 4.13
N LYS A 53 -2.35 -12.19 4.06
CA LYS A 53 -2.56 -13.30 3.11
C LYS A 53 -2.45 -12.83 1.66
N LEU A 54 -2.98 -11.65 1.33
CA LEU A 54 -2.87 -11.06 0.00
C LEU A 54 -1.41 -10.77 -0.36
N THR A 55 -0.65 -10.15 0.55
CA THR A 55 0.78 -9.87 0.40
C THR A 55 1.57 -11.12 0.09
N LYS A 56 1.38 -12.19 0.86
CA LYS A 56 2.04 -13.47 0.63
C LYS A 56 1.74 -14.06 -0.76
N THR A 57 0.52 -13.89 -1.24
CA THR A 57 0.10 -14.48 -2.52
C THR A 57 0.44 -13.66 -3.76
N GLN A 58 0.54 -12.32 -3.64
CA GLN A 58 0.63 -11.43 -4.81
C GLN A 58 1.82 -10.47 -4.79
N ILE A 59 2.50 -10.28 -3.66
CA ILE A 59 3.58 -9.29 -3.54
C ILE A 59 4.92 -9.95 -3.20
N GLU A 60 4.98 -10.90 -2.27
CA GLU A 60 6.25 -11.42 -1.74
C GLU A 60 7.19 -11.96 -2.83
N THR A 61 6.65 -12.57 -3.89
CA THR A 61 7.45 -13.15 -4.98
C THR A 61 8.07 -12.12 -5.92
N THR A 62 7.54 -10.90 -5.98
CA THR A 62 8.03 -9.83 -6.88
C THR A 62 8.67 -8.67 -6.13
N TRP A 63 8.55 -8.64 -4.80
CA TRP A 63 9.11 -7.58 -3.96
C TRP A 63 10.62 -7.68 -3.83
N ASN A 64 11.35 -6.70 -4.39
CA ASN A 64 12.81 -6.62 -4.29
C ASN A 64 13.28 -5.46 -3.39
N GLY A 65 12.54 -5.20 -2.30
CA GLY A 65 12.91 -4.19 -1.30
C GLY A 65 13.26 -2.83 -1.93
N LYS A 66 14.54 -2.46 -1.83
CA LYS A 66 15.09 -1.18 -2.31
C LYS A 66 14.81 -0.91 -3.80
N GLU A 67 14.93 -1.92 -4.66
CA GLU A 67 14.69 -1.72 -6.10
C GLU A 67 13.23 -1.37 -6.40
N THR A 68 12.30 -1.98 -5.68
CA THR A 68 10.87 -1.65 -5.80
C THR A 68 10.61 -0.25 -5.26
N ILE A 69 11.16 0.08 -4.08
CA ILE A 69 11.01 1.38 -3.44
C ILE A 69 11.46 2.52 -4.34
N ARG A 70 12.62 2.40 -5.00
CA ARG A 70 13.12 3.40 -5.95
C ARG A 70 12.09 3.81 -7.00
N LYS A 71 11.33 2.84 -7.51
CA LYS A 71 10.36 3.04 -8.59
C LYS A 71 9.04 3.65 -8.12
N ILE A 72 8.62 3.38 -6.88
CA ILE A 72 7.27 3.71 -6.41
C ILE A 72 7.20 4.81 -5.36
N ALA A 73 8.32 5.09 -4.68
CA ALA A 73 8.37 6.11 -3.64
C ALA A 73 8.46 7.51 -4.26
N GLU A 74 7.57 8.40 -3.85
CA GLU A 74 7.58 9.81 -4.23
C GLU A 74 8.38 10.59 -3.19
N VAL A 75 9.46 11.23 -3.64
CA VAL A 75 10.36 12.00 -2.77
C VAL A 75 10.28 13.49 -3.10
N ALA A 76 10.16 14.32 -2.07
CA ALA A 76 10.27 15.77 -2.20
C ALA A 76 11.44 16.30 -1.37
N ILE A 77 12.11 17.32 -1.92
CA ILE A 77 13.16 18.09 -1.24
C ILE A 77 12.70 19.54 -1.22
N VAL A 78 12.53 20.10 -0.03
CA VAL A 78 12.12 21.48 0.18
C VAL A 78 13.26 22.21 0.86
N ASP A 79 13.95 23.06 0.10
CA ASP A 79 15.22 23.67 0.51
C ASP A 79 15.43 25.02 -0.17
N ASP A 80 15.93 26.03 0.55
CA ASP A 80 16.22 27.34 -0.03
C ASP A 80 17.38 27.29 -1.06
N ARG A 81 18.25 26.29 -0.94
CA ARG A 81 19.37 25.98 -1.83
C ARG A 81 19.31 24.51 -2.29
N PRO A 82 18.38 24.16 -3.21
CA PRO A 82 18.23 22.79 -3.70
C PRO A 82 19.49 22.20 -4.36
N SER A 83 20.42 23.05 -4.80
CA SER A 83 21.73 22.64 -5.34
C SER A 83 22.62 21.95 -4.30
N ASP A 84 22.34 22.10 -3.01
CA ASP A 84 23.05 21.40 -1.93
C ASP A 84 22.65 19.90 -1.85
N PHE A 85 21.68 19.48 -2.66
CA PHE A 85 21.24 18.09 -2.77
C PHE A 85 21.65 17.46 -4.12
N PRO A 86 22.07 16.19 -4.11
CA PRO A 86 22.51 15.45 -5.30
C PRO A 86 21.31 14.92 -6.10
N THR A 87 20.44 15.82 -6.55
CA THR A 87 19.14 15.45 -7.16
C THR A 87 19.30 14.73 -8.48
N THR A 88 20.30 15.12 -9.28
CA THR A 88 20.60 14.50 -10.57
C THR A 88 21.03 13.05 -10.36
N GLU A 89 21.90 12.79 -9.39
CA GLU A 89 22.39 11.48 -9.04
C GLU A 89 21.26 10.59 -8.49
N LEU A 90 20.35 11.15 -7.69
CA LEU A 90 19.17 10.43 -7.21
C LEU A 90 18.22 10.06 -8.37
N GLN A 91 17.96 10.98 -9.29
CA GLN A 91 17.12 10.69 -10.45
C GLN A 91 17.76 9.63 -11.37
N GLN A 92 19.08 9.71 -11.58
CA GLN A 92 19.84 8.70 -12.34
C GLN A 92 19.83 7.32 -11.65
N ALA A 93 19.79 7.28 -10.31
CA ALA A 93 19.62 6.05 -9.54
C ALA A 93 18.17 5.49 -9.56
N GLY A 94 17.24 6.19 -10.23
CA GLY A 94 15.87 5.75 -10.48
C GLY A 94 14.84 6.21 -9.46
N TYR A 95 15.18 7.13 -8.55
CA TYR A 95 14.23 7.68 -7.58
C TYR A 95 13.36 8.77 -8.22
N ASN A 96 12.07 8.80 -7.88
CA ASN A 96 11.19 9.91 -8.25
C ASN A 96 11.36 11.07 -7.24
N VAL A 97 12.26 12.00 -7.56
CA VAL A 97 12.60 13.14 -6.70
C VAL A 97 12.17 14.45 -7.34
N LYS A 98 11.43 15.26 -6.58
CA LYS A 98 11.05 16.63 -6.93
C LYS A 98 11.63 17.62 -5.93
N THR A 99 12.08 18.76 -6.43
CA THR A 99 12.69 19.81 -5.63
C THR A 99 11.83 21.07 -5.61
N TYR A 100 11.81 21.72 -4.46
CA TYR A 100 11.07 22.94 -4.21
C TYR A 100 11.98 23.93 -3.50
N LYS A 101 12.25 25.07 -4.13
CA LYS A 101 13.03 26.12 -3.49
C LYS A 101 12.31 26.70 -2.28
N GLN A 102 11.01 26.95 -2.45
CA GLN A 102 10.13 27.48 -1.42
C GLN A 102 8.70 27.01 -1.66
N VAL A 103 7.93 26.88 -0.58
CA VAL A 103 6.53 26.46 -0.57
C VAL A 103 5.68 27.46 0.19
N SER A 104 4.37 27.49 -0.09
CA SER A 104 3.39 28.21 0.74
C SER A 104 2.70 27.24 1.69
N LEU A 105 2.09 27.75 2.76
CA LEU A 105 1.20 26.96 3.60
C LEU A 105 0.00 26.37 2.82
N LYS A 106 -0.34 26.91 1.65
CA LYS A 106 -1.38 26.33 0.76
C LYS A 106 -0.92 25.02 0.10
N ASP A 107 0.38 24.78 0.00
CA ASP A 107 0.96 23.60 -0.65
C ASP A 107 0.94 22.34 0.25
N ILE A 108 0.52 22.45 1.51
CA ILE A 108 0.57 21.37 2.51
C ILE A 108 -0.11 20.10 2.00
N ALA A 109 -1.30 20.21 1.40
CA ALA A 109 -2.03 19.05 0.89
C ALA A 109 -1.21 18.28 -0.16
N ARG A 110 -0.57 19.01 -1.09
CA ARG A 110 0.31 18.42 -2.12
C ARG A 110 1.59 17.85 -1.51
N LEU A 111 2.19 18.57 -0.56
CA LEU A 111 3.42 18.10 0.09
C LEU A 111 3.17 16.84 0.91
N ALA A 112 1.99 16.69 1.51
CA ALA A 112 1.61 15.52 2.30
C ALA A 112 1.41 14.24 1.44
N GLU A 113 1.32 14.36 0.12
CA GLU A 113 1.23 13.21 -0.80
C GLU A 113 2.57 12.48 -0.98
N TYR A 114 3.69 13.15 -0.71
CA TYR A 114 5.02 12.53 -0.81
C TYR A 114 5.25 11.48 0.28
N ASP A 115 6.01 10.45 -0.05
CA ASP A 115 6.39 9.40 0.90
C ASP A 115 7.48 9.86 1.83
N VAL A 116 8.53 10.44 1.24
CA VAL A 116 9.71 10.94 1.94
C VAL A 116 9.87 12.41 1.60
N LEU A 117 9.97 13.25 2.63
CA LEU A 117 10.16 14.68 2.50
C LEU A 117 11.47 15.07 3.20
N PHE A 118 12.44 15.58 2.44
CA PHE A 118 13.57 16.30 3.01
C PHE A 118 13.17 17.75 3.22
N LEU A 119 13.31 18.22 4.45
CA LEU A 119 12.81 19.52 4.85
C LEU A 119 13.90 20.33 5.53
N ASP A 120 14.30 21.45 4.91
CA ASP A 120 15.11 22.45 5.60
C ASP A 120 14.28 23.21 6.64
N ILE A 121 14.96 23.80 7.62
CA ILE A 121 14.33 24.50 8.73
C ILE A 121 14.01 25.94 8.36
N HIS A 122 14.91 26.60 7.64
CA HIS A 122 14.86 28.04 7.39
C HIS A 122 14.65 28.34 5.91
N GLY A 123 14.02 29.48 5.60
CA GLY A 123 13.97 30.02 4.24
C GLY A 123 13.03 29.31 3.26
N ILE A 124 12.37 28.24 3.69
CA ILE A 124 11.57 27.38 2.81
C ILE A 124 10.10 27.76 2.68
N VAL A 125 9.56 28.56 3.59
CA VAL A 125 8.15 28.99 3.53
C VAL A 125 8.09 30.45 3.09
N LYS A 126 7.40 30.71 1.97
CA LYS A 126 7.30 32.07 1.40
C LYS A 126 6.61 33.06 2.33
N ASP A 127 5.63 32.58 3.07
CA ASP A 127 4.77 33.37 3.95
C ASP A 127 5.43 33.67 5.31
N ASP A 128 6.50 32.92 5.66
CA ASP A 128 7.21 33.01 6.93
C ASP A 128 8.63 32.45 6.75
N ILE A 129 9.57 33.31 6.37
CA ILE A 129 10.93 32.94 5.98
C ILE A 129 11.74 32.43 7.18
N ASP A 130 11.49 33.00 8.37
CA ASP A 130 12.32 32.76 9.56
C ASP A 130 11.86 31.51 10.34
N GLU A 131 10.56 31.32 10.53
CA GLU A 131 10.00 30.22 11.33
C GLU A 131 9.10 29.26 10.55
N GLY A 132 8.84 29.52 9.27
CA GLY A 132 7.80 28.80 8.57
C GLY A 132 8.07 27.30 8.42
N GLY A 133 9.33 26.86 8.37
CA GLY A 133 9.68 25.43 8.41
C GLY A 133 9.25 24.74 9.72
N LEU A 134 9.40 25.42 10.86
CA LEU A 134 8.94 24.94 12.17
C LEU A 134 7.42 24.80 12.22
N LYS A 135 6.70 25.70 11.55
CA LYS A 135 5.22 25.67 11.46
C LYS A 135 4.69 24.71 10.40
N LEU A 136 5.52 24.32 9.43
CA LEU A 136 5.12 23.45 8.33
C LEU A 136 5.03 21.99 8.78
N LEU A 137 6.03 21.50 9.52
CA LEU A 137 6.12 20.09 9.92
C LEU A 137 4.89 19.62 10.71
N PRO A 138 4.40 20.32 11.76
CA PRO A 138 3.20 19.91 12.48
C PRO A 138 1.98 19.79 11.56
N LYS A 139 1.80 20.74 10.63
CA LYS A 139 0.68 20.71 9.69
C LYS A 139 0.79 19.58 8.66
N LEU A 140 2.01 19.20 8.27
CA LEU A 140 2.24 18.02 7.44
C LEU A 140 1.90 16.74 8.20
N ARG A 141 2.18 16.67 9.51
CA ARG A 141 1.78 15.53 10.35
C ARG A 141 0.26 15.44 10.51
N ASP A 142 -0.42 16.58 10.64
CA ASP A 142 -1.88 16.63 10.69
C ASP A 142 -2.50 16.18 9.36
N ALA A 143 -1.89 16.58 8.24
CA ALA A 143 -2.34 16.20 6.90
C ALA A 143 -2.03 14.74 6.57
N ASN A 144 -0.85 14.24 6.94
CA ASN A 144 -0.43 12.85 6.73
C ASN A 144 0.56 12.40 7.81
N SER A 145 0.05 11.77 8.86
CA SER A 145 0.87 11.23 9.95
C SER A 145 1.81 10.10 9.54
N ARG A 146 1.61 9.48 8.37
CA ARG A 146 2.45 8.40 7.83
C ARG A 146 3.53 8.89 6.87
N GLN A 147 3.55 10.17 6.52
CA GLN A 147 4.65 10.73 5.73
C GLN A 147 5.96 10.52 6.49
N LYS A 148 7.06 10.27 5.79
CA LYS A 148 8.39 10.24 6.40
C LYS A 148 9.08 11.57 6.14
N ILE A 149 9.55 12.22 7.20
CA ILE A 149 10.17 13.55 7.12
C ILE A 149 11.59 13.46 7.63
N CYS A 150 12.55 13.75 6.76
CA CYS A 150 13.94 13.93 7.10
C CYS A 150 14.22 15.42 7.26
N ALA A 151 14.47 15.86 8.48
CA ALA A 151 14.93 17.22 8.75
C ALA A 151 16.37 17.38 8.25
N VAL A 152 16.66 18.49 7.58
CA VAL A 152 18.02 18.78 7.11
C VAL A 152 18.46 20.15 7.62
N SER A 153 19.66 20.25 8.18
CA SER A 153 20.18 21.51 8.73
C SER A 153 21.68 21.67 8.48
N SER A 154 22.11 22.92 8.26
CA SER A 154 23.52 23.31 8.23
C SER A 154 24.05 23.79 9.58
N LYS A 155 23.15 24.22 10.50
CA LYS A 155 23.53 24.80 11.80
C LYS A 155 23.83 23.71 12.83
N THR A 156 24.93 23.86 13.57
CA THR A 156 25.40 22.92 14.60
C THR A 156 24.61 22.99 15.90
N PHE A 157 23.88 24.08 16.18
CA PHE A 157 23.02 24.18 17.34
C PHE A 157 22.00 25.31 17.15
N ASP A 158 20.73 24.95 17.06
CA ASP A 158 19.62 25.89 17.09
C ASP A 158 18.60 25.38 18.13
N PRO A 159 18.44 26.06 19.28
CA PRO A 159 17.49 25.66 20.31
C PRO A 159 16.05 25.56 19.78
N THR A 160 15.68 26.41 18.83
CA THR A 160 14.34 26.43 18.22
C THR A 160 14.11 25.22 17.31
N ALA A 161 15.19 24.65 16.75
CA ALA A 161 15.12 23.44 15.93
C ALA A 161 14.96 22.16 16.76
N THR A 162 15.13 22.20 18.09
CA THR A 162 15.06 20.99 18.93
C THR A 162 13.68 20.32 18.84
N GLU A 163 12.60 21.09 18.91
CA GLU A 163 11.24 20.55 18.78
C GLU A 163 10.90 20.09 17.35
N PHE A 164 11.55 20.68 16.35
CA PHE A 164 11.43 20.25 14.97
C PHE A 164 12.11 18.89 14.73
N PHE A 165 13.34 18.73 15.20
CA PHE A 165 14.08 17.48 15.09
C PHE A 165 13.41 16.32 15.82
N LYS A 166 12.74 16.58 16.96
CA LYS A 166 11.97 15.56 17.68
C LYS A 166 10.78 15.01 16.89
N GLN A 167 10.21 15.80 15.97
CA GLN A 167 9.04 15.41 15.18
C GLN A 167 9.42 14.81 13.81
N ALA A 168 10.66 14.97 13.38
CA ALA A 168 11.19 14.34 12.18
C ALA A 168 11.47 12.85 12.41
N ASP A 169 11.38 12.04 11.35
CA ASP A 169 11.73 10.62 11.38
C ASP A 169 13.25 10.41 11.32
N ASP A 170 13.97 11.34 10.70
CA ASP A 170 15.43 11.34 10.63
C ASP A 170 15.98 12.78 10.55
N VAL A 171 17.26 12.95 10.85
CA VAL A 171 17.96 14.24 10.81
C VAL A 171 19.29 14.09 10.07
N GLN A 172 19.51 14.93 9.06
CA GLN A 172 20.75 14.98 8.27
C GLN A 172 21.42 16.35 8.32
N LYS A 173 22.75 16.34 8.30
CA LYS A 173 23.57 17.56 8.26
C LYS A 173 23.96 17.88 6.82
N LYS A 174 23.82 19.15 6.41
CA LYS A 174 24.27 19.62 5.08
C LYS A 174 25.80 19.80 5.03
N PRO A 175 26.45 19.62 3.86
CA PRO A 175 25.88 19.09 2.61
C PRO A 175 25.64 17.58 2.70
N VAL A 176 24.58 17.09 2.04
CA VAL A 176 24.25 15.65 2.04
C VAL A 176 24.74 15.03 0.74
N ASN A 177 25.51 13.95 0.82
CA ASN A 177 25.99 13.25 -0.37
C ASN A 177 24.95 12.26 -0.93
N ALA A 178 25.14 11.84 -2.19
CA ALA A 178 24.17 11.00 -2.90
C ALA A 178 23.91 9.68 -2.18
N GLN A 179 24.97 9.00 -1.74
CA GLN A 179 24.85 7.72 -1.04
C GLN A 179 24.02 7.85 0.23
N LYS A 180 24.26 8.90 1.03
CA LYS A 180 23.53 9.14 2.26
C LYS A 180 22.06 9.45 2.01
N CYS A 181 21.76 10.28 1.00
CA CYS A 181 20.38 10.52 0.58
C CYS A 181 19.68 9.22 0.17
N GLN A 182 20.34 8.37 -0.63
CA GLN A 182 19.80 7.08 -1.04
C GLN A 182 19.50 6.18 0.15
N ASP A 183 20.43 6.06 1.10
CA ASP A 183 20.24 5.22 2.29
C ASP A 183 19.07 5.71 3.16
N VAL A 184 18.91 7.03 3.31
CA VAL A 184 17.79 7.64 4.04
C VAL A 184 16.47 7.39 3.31
N ILE A 185 16.40 7.61 1.99
CA ILE A 185 15.19 7.34 1.20
C ILE A 185 14.83 5.86 1.28
N ASP A 186 15.78 4.96 1.03
CA ASP A 186 15.57 3.51 1.09
C ASP A 186 15.01 3.09 2.45
N THR A 187 15.60 3.58 3.53
CA THR A 187 15.20 3.22 4.90
C THR A 187 13.79 3.73 5.20
N LEU A 188 13.57 5.04 5.05
CA LEU A 188 12.29 5.66 5.40
C LEU A 188 11.14 5.17 4.50
N ALA A 189 11.37 5.07 3.20
CA ALA A 189 10.34 4.59 2.28
C ALA A 189 10.04 3.09 2.50
N LEU A 190 11.04 2.26 2.86
CA LEU A 190 10.80 0.86 3.19
C LEU A 190 10.01 0.69 4.49
N GLU A 191 10.26 1.53 5.51
CA GLU A 191 9.44 1.55 6.73
C GLU A 191 7.97 1.88 6.42
N LYS A 192 7.73 2.83 5.51
CA LYS A 192 6.38 3.27 5.14
C LYS A 192 5.64 2.29 4.22
N LEU A 193 6.33 1.80 3.18
CA LEU A 193 5.75 1.05 2.07
C LEU A 193 6.08 -0.45 2.12
N GLY A 194 6.79 -0.91 3.15
CA GLY A 194 7.12 -2.31 3.35
C GLY A 194 5.85 -3.17 3.40
N PRO A 195 5.65 -4.13 2.48
CA PRO A 195 4.35 -4.77 2.25
C PRO A 195 3.87 -5.60 3.45
N ASN A 196 4.79 -6.19 4.21
CA ASN A 196 4.46 -7.00 5.37
C ASN A 196 4.01 -6.14 6.57
N ALA A 197 4.75 -5.07 6.87
CA ALA A 197 4.40 -4.14 7.93
C ALA A 197 3.07 -3.45 7.62
N LEU A 198 2.93 -2.93 6.39
CA LEU A 198 1.73 -2.25 5.94
C LEU A 198 0.49 -3.17 5.94
N ALA A 199 0.66 -4.44 5.54
CA ALA A 199 -0.41 -5.43 5.61
C ALA A 199 -0.84 -5.73 7.06
N ALA A 200 0.11 -5.86 7.98
CA ALA A 200 -0.18 -6.11 9.39
C ALA A 200 -0.93 -4.93 10.04
N GLU A 201 -0.51 -3.70 9.74
CA GLU A 201 -1.17 -2.47 10.19
C GLU A 201 -2.61 -2.39 9.66
N LEU A 202 -2.80 -2.59 8.35
CA LEU A 202 -4.12 -2.65 7.74
C LEU A 202 -4.98 -3.75 8.35
N ASP A 203 -4.39 -4.91 8.65
CA ASP A 203 -5.12 -5.99 9.29
C ASP A 203 -5.59 -5.61 10.70
N ASN A 204 -4.75 -4.95 11.50
CA ASN A 204 -5.10 -4.46 12.82
C ASN A 204 -6.18 -3.35 12.77
N GLU A 205 -6.05 -2.37 11.89
CA GLU A 205 -7.01 -1.25 11.75
C GLU A 205 -8.39 -1.73 11.31
N THR A 206 -8.41 -2.76 10.48
CA THR A 206 -9.65 -3.30 9.94
C THR A 206 -10.19 -4.47 10.76
N LYS A 207 -9.56 -4.87 11.88
CA LYS A 207 -9.96 -6.05 12.67
C LYS A 207 -11.39 -5.97 13.21
N ASN A 208 -11.82 -4.76 13.54
CA ASN A 208 -13.16 -4.47 14.06
C ASN A 208 -14.20 -4.33 12.93
N LEU A 209 -13.77 -4.27 11.67
CA LEU A 209 -14.68 -4.38 10.55
C LEU A 209 -15.14 -5.83 10.46
N GLY A 210 -16.46 -6.06 10.47
CA GLY A 210 -17.01 -7.39 10.23
C GLY A 210 -16.46 -7.99 8.92
N ILE A 211 -16.32 -9.32 8.90
CA ILE A 211 -15.70 -10.11 7.82
C ILE A 211 -16.17 -9.67 6.43
N TYR A 212 -17.46 -9.42 6.26
CA TYR A 212 -18.04 -8.98 4.99
C TYR A 212 -17.44 -7.66 4.49
N LYS A 213 -17.31 -6.64 5.35
CA LYS A 213 -16.76 -5.33 4.99
C LYS A 213 -15.28 -5.42 4.63
N ARG A 214 -14.50 -6.19 5.39
CA ARG A 214 -13.08 -6.44 5.08
C ARG A 214 -12.89 -7.11 3.72
N ARG A 215 -13.78 -8.03 3.36
CA ARG A 215 -13.75 -8.70 2.05
C ARG A 215 -14.05 -7.74 0.91
N ILE A 216 -15.04 -6.85 1.06
CA ILE A 216 -15.32 -5.80 0.07
C ILE A 216 -14.08 -4.91 -0.10
N LEU A 217 -13.47 -4.48 1.00
CA LEU A 217 -12.29 -3.63 0.99
C LEU A 217 -11.12 -4.27 0.22
N LEU A 218 -10.76 -5.51 0.54
CA LEU A 218 -9.72 -6.24 -0.18
C LEU A 218 -10.06 -6.40 -1.66
N GLY A 219 -11.34 -6.66 -1.97
CA GLY A 219 -11.82 -6.74 -3.35
C GLY A 219 -11.63 -5.42 -4.11
N GLN A 220 -11.92 -4.28 -3.47
CA GLN A 220 -11.68 -2.95 -4.03
C GLN A 220 -10.19 -2.71 -4.28
N VAL A 221 -9.36 -2.90 -3.25
CA VAL A 221 -7.89 -2.74 -3.34
C VAL A 221 -7.31 -3.55 -4.51
N ARG A 222 -7.68 -4.83 -4.64
CA ARG A 222 -7.23 -5.68 -5.76
C ARG A 222 -7.69 -5.15 -7.12
N LYS A 223 -8.96 -4.76 -7.25
CA LYS A 223 -9.49 -4.21 -8.50
C LYS A 223 -8.75 -2.94 -8.91
N PHE A 224 -8.48 -2.04 -7.94
CA PHE A 224 -7.77 -0.79 -8.22
C PHE A 224 -6.29 -0.97 -8.51
N ALA A 225 -5.63 -1.93 -7.86
CA ALA A 225 -4.27 -2.30 -8.18
C ALA A 225 -4.15 -2.77 -9.64
N ALA A 226 -5.14 -3.51 -10.14
CA ALA A 226 -5.21 -3.97 -11.53
C ALA A 226 -5.59 -2.87 -12.55
N THR A 227 -5.96 -1.67 -12.10
CA THR A 227 -6.29 -0.55 -12.98
C THR A 227 -5.16 0.48 -13.01
N SER A 228 -5.02 1.19 -14.14
CA SER A 228 -4.13 2.35 -14.30
C SER A 228 -4.65 3.64 -13.64
N LYS A 229 -5.82 3.61 -12.98
CA LYS A 229 -6.44 4.80 -12.36
C LYS A 229 -5.83 5.12 -10.98
N PRO A 230 -5.70 6.40 -10.61
CA PRO A 230 -5.21 6.79 -9.28
C PRO A 230 -6.19 6.39 -8.17
N PHE A 231 -5.66 6.01 -7.00
CA PHE A 231 -6.48 5.56 -5.87
C PHE A 231 -7.23 6.71 -5.16
N SER A 232 -6.85 7.97 -5.41
CA SER A 232 -7.54 9.15 -4.87
C SER A 232 -9.00 9.27 -5.30
N GLU A 233 -9.40 8.57 -6.38
CA GLU A 233 -10.79 8.47 -6.85
C GLU A 233 -11.57 7.33 -6.19
N VAL A 234 -11.01 6.62 -5.22
CA VAL A 234 -11.68 5.52 -4.54
C VAL A 234 -12.46 6.07 -3.36
N PRO A 235 -13.80 6.20 -3.46
CA PRO A 235 -14.58 6.34 -2.26
C PRO A 235 -14.47 5.00 -1.51
N VAL A 236 -13.64 4.98 -0.47
CA VAL A 236 -13.66 3.91 0.52
C VAL A 236 -14.99 4.07 1.27
N HIS A 237 -16.06 3.59 0.66
CA HIS A 237 -17.41 3.51 1.24
C HIS A 237 -17.45 2.36 2.23
N ILE A 238 -16.59 2.46 3.24
CA ILE A 238 -16.59 1.55 4.37
C ILE A 238 -17.01 2.39 5.54
N THR A 239 -18.32 2.55 5.70
CA THR A 239 -19.05 2.13 6.90
C THR A 239 -20.54 2.49 6.76
N ALA A 240 -21.34 1.89 7.64
CA ALA A 240 -22.67 2.35 8.03
C ALA A 240 -22.59 3.30 9.26
N ALA A 241 -21.40 3.86 9.56
CA ALA A 241 -21.10 4.68 10.74
C ALA A 241 -19.77 5.43 10.55
N GLY A 242 -19.78 6.57 9.85
CA GLY A 242 -18.65 7.51 9.79
C GLY A 242 -17.58 7.24 8.71
N LYS A 243 -17.04 8.33 8.14
CA LYS A 243 -15.95 8.28 7.16
C LYS A 243 -14.73 7.53 7.75
N PRO A 244 -14.01 6.70 6.95
CA PRO A 244 -12.77 6.07 7.41
C PRO A 244 -11.78 7.14 7.89
N SER A 245 -10.96 6.78 8.88
CA SER A 245 -9.92 7.69 9.39
C SER A 245 -8.97 8.06 8.24
N LEU A 246 -8.44 9.29 8.27
CA LEU A 246 -7.48 9.77 7.28
C LEU A 246 -6.27 8.83 7.16
N ALA A 247 -5.79 8.32 8.29
CA ALA A 247 -4.71 7.33 8.35
C ALA A 247 -5.03 6.03 7.60
N LEU A 248 -6.24 5.48 7.77
CA LEU A 248 -6.66 4.26 7.07
C LEU A 248 -6.70 4.48 5.55
N ASN A 249 -7.19 5.64 5.10
CA ASN A 249 -7.18 5.96 3.68
C ASN A 249 -5.75 5.98 3.12
N HIS A 250 -4.80 6.61 3.81
CA HIS A 250 -3.40 6.64 3.38
C HIS A 250 -2.79 5.25 3.34
N MET A 251 -3.01 4.40 4.35
CA MET A 251 -2.55 3.01 4.33
C MET A 251 -3.09 2.23 3.13
N LEU A 252 -4.37 2.42 2.79
CA LEU A 252 -4.99 1.78 1.64
C LEU A 252 -4.42 2.28 0.31
N MET A 253 -4.12 3.57 0.20
CA MET A 253 -3.46 4.16 -0.97
C MET A 253 -2.07 3.54 -1.14
N ASP A 254 -1.27 3.55 -0.08
CA ASP A 254 0.09 3.01 -0.04
C ASP A 254 0.09 1.52 -0.43
N TYR A 255 -0.80 0.73 0.18
CA TYR A 255 -0.86 -0.71 -0.08
C TYR A 255 -1.31 -1.01 -1.50
N THR A 256 -2.27 -0.24 -2.03
CA THR A 256 -2.72 -0.41 -3.41
C THR A 256 -1.62 -0.10 -4.41
N ARG A 257 -0.81 0.92 -4.15
CA ARG A 257 0.36 1.24 -4.99
C ARG A 257 1.41 0.13 -4.95
N VAL A 258 1.73 -0.40 -3.77
CA VAL A 258 2.65 -1.53 -3.62
C VAL A 258 2.12 -2.76 -4.36
N LEU A 259 0.84 -3.07 -4.20
CA LEU A 259 0.20 -4.19 -4.89
C LEU A 259 0.17 -4.01 -6.41
N ARG A 260 -0.08 -2.79 -6.90
CA ARG A 260 -0.05 -2.46 -8.34
C ARG A 260 1.31 -2.76 -8.95
N ASN A 261 2.37 -2.30 -8.30
CA ASN A 261 3.73 -2.56 -8.77
C ASN A 261 4.06 -4.06 -8.81
N ALA A 262 3.49 -4.85 -7.89
CA ALA A 262 3.70 -6.29 -7.86
C ALA A 262 2.95 -7.06 -8.97
N ILE A 263 1.84 -6.50 -9.48
CA ILE A 263 0.99 -7.11 -10.52
C ILE A 263 1.35 -6.64 -11.94
N SER A 264 2.00 -5.47 -12.06
CA SER A 264 2.42 -4.89 -13.36
C SER A 264 3.65 -5.59 -13.91
#